data_AF-A0A6P0CJ69-F1
#
_entry.id   AF-A0A6P0CJ69-F1
#
_cell.length_a   1.000
_cell.length_b   1.000
_cell.length_c   1.000
_cell.angle_alpha   90.00
_cell.angle_beta   90.00
_cell.angle_gamma   90.00
#
_symmetry.space_group_name_H-M   'P 1'
#
loop_
_entity.id
_entity.type
_entity.pdbx_description
1 polymer ?
#
loop_
_entity_poly.entity_id
_entity_poly.type
_entity_poly.pdbx_seq_one_letter_code
_entity_poly.pdbx_strand_id
1 'polypeptide(L)' 'MTDYSEIKRIFGDITDHKAAEIEGSGLSAAELEKVAAVLSGDTDHGIEIGHLSPEAQDLMALLRQDEDAWDDQR' A
#
# COMPACT_ATOMS: atom_id res chain seq x y z
N MET A 1 2.17 -10.13 -12.59
CA MET A 1 1.33 -8.92 -12.60
C MET A 1 0.34 -9.15 -11.49
N THR A 2 0.39 -8.32 -10.45
CA THR A 2 -0.46 -8.47 -9.27
C THR A 2 -1.90 -8.18 -9.69
N ASP A 3 -2.81 -9.13 -9.47
CA ASP A 3 -4.22 -8.94 -9.82
C ASP A 3 -5.02 -8.36 -8.65
N TYR A 4 -6.21 -7.84 -8.94
CA TYR A 4 -7.10 -7.24 -7.95
C TYR A 4 -7.41 -8.16 -6.75
N SER A 5 -7.46 -9.47 -6.94
CA SER A 5 -7.73 -10.43 -5.86
C SER A 5 -6.53 -10.54 -4.91
N GLU A 6 -5.32 -10.53 -5.47
CA GLU A 6 -4.09 -10.53 -4.71
C GLU A 6 -3.89 -9.21 -3.94
N ILE A 7 -4.29 -8.07 -4.53
CA ILE A 7 -4.27 -6.77 -3.84
C ILE A 7 -5.22 -6.78 -2.64
N LYS A 8 -6.47 -7.27 -2.79
CA LYS A 8 -7.40 -7.41 -1.66
C LYS A 8 -6.91 -8.37 -0.58
N ARG A 9 -6.16 -9.41 -0.96
CA ARG A 9 -5.53 -10.31 0.02
C ARG A 9 -4.49 -9.58 0.88
N ILE A 10 -3.71 -8.69 0.27
CA ILE A 10 -2.58 -8.00 0.92
C ILE A 10 -3.06 -6.82 1.78
N PHE A 11 -3.92 -5.97 1.23
CA PHE A 11 -4.36 -4.74 1.90
C PHE A 11 -5.71 -4.88 2.62
N GLY A 12 -6.42 -6.00 2.44
CA GLY A 12 -7.71 -6.24 3.07
C GLY A 12 -8.84 -5.45 2.42
N ASP A 13 -9.64 -4.77 3.25
CA ASP A 13 -10.80 -3.99 2.79
C ASP A 13 -10.35 -2.63 2.24
N ILE A 14 -9.96 -2.64 0.97
CA ILE A 14 -9.64 -1.43 0.20
C ILE A 14 -10.73 -1.10 -0.81
N THR A 15 -10.84 0.18 -1.14
CA THR A 15 -11.76 0.67 -2.17
C THR A 15 -11.30 0.24 -3.57
N ASP A 16 -12.24 0.12 -4.50
CA ASP A 16 -11.94 -0.20 -5.92
C ASP A 16 -11.00 0.82 -6.56
N HIS A 17 -11.11 2.08 -6.16
CA HIS A 17 -10.21 3.14 -6.59
C HIS A 17 -8.77 2.87 -6.14
N LYS A 18 -8.55 2.59 -4.85
CA LYS A 18 -7.22 2.25 -4.32
C LYS A 18 -6.65 0.98 -4.97
N ALA A 19 -7.50 -0.02 -5.18
CA ALA A 19 -7.07 -1.24 -5.85
C ALA A 19 -6.60 -0.98 -7.29
N ALA A 20 -7.27 -0.10 -8.04
CA ALA A 20 -6.86 0.29 -9.38
C ALA A 20 -5.55 1.09 -9.40
N GLU A 21 -5.34 1.99 -8.44
CA GLU A 21 -4.07 2.71 -8.27
C GLU A 21 -2.91 1.75 -7.94
N ILE A 22 -3.15 0.77 -7.06
CA ILE A 22 -2.17 -0.26 -6.70
C ILE A 22 -1.86 -1.15 -7.91
N GLU A 23 -2.86 -1.59 -8.67
CA GLU A 23 -2.67 -2.38 -9.89
C GLU A 23 -1.90 -1.59 -10.95
N GLY A 24 -2.21 -0.29 -11.09
CA GLY A 24 -1.54 0.64 -12.00
C GLY A 24 -0.09 0.95 -11.65
N SER A 25 0.32 0.76 -10.39
CA SER A 25 1.70 0.96 -9.93
C SER A 25 2.70 -0.03 -10.56
N GLY A 26 2.22 -1.17 -11.06
CA GLY A 26 3.07 -2.22 -11.63
C GLY A 26 3.96 -2.93 -10.61
N LEU A 27 3.78 -2.66 -9.31
CA LEU A 27 4.56 -3.28 -8.24
C LEU A 27 4.29 -4.78 -8.14
N SER A 28 5.35 -5.52 -7.79
CA SER A 28 5.22 -6.94 -7.48
C SER A 28 4.48 -7.15 -6.16
N ALA A 29 3.83 -8.31 -6.00
CA ALA A 29 3.19 -8.70 -4.76
C ALA A 29 4.13 -8.59 -3.54
N ALA A 30 5.42 -8.91 -3.69
CA ALA A 30 6.41 -8.79 -2.62
C ALA A 30 6.69 -7.33 -2.20
N GLU A 31 6.64 -6.37 -3.14
CA GLU A 31 6.75 -4.95 -2.80
C GLU A 31 5.46 -4.45 -2.13
N LEU A 32 4.31 -4.91 -2.60
CA LEU A 32 3.02 -4.56 -2.01
C LEU A 32 2.85 -5.09 -0.58
N GLU A 33 3.33 -6.30 -0.29
CA GLU A 33 3.35 -6.85 1.07
C GLU A 33 4.20 -5.98 2.01
N LYS A 34 5.33 -5.44 1.54
CA LYS A 34 6.14 -4.50 2.33
C LYS A 34 5.39 -3.19 2.58
N VAL A 35 4.72 -2.65 1.57
CA VAL A 35 3.91 -1.42 1.72
C VAL A 35 2.79 -1.64 2.74
N ALA A 36 2.06 -2.76 2.66
CA ALA A 36 0.99 -3.08 3.60
C ALA A 36 1.48 -3.29 5.04
N ALA A 37 2.63 -3.95 5.22
CA ALA A 37 3.26 -4.11 6.54
C ALA A 37 3.65 -2.74 7.15
N VAL A 38 4.17 -1.81 6.34
CA VAL A 38 4.50 -0.46 6.81
C VAL A 38 3.24 0.36 7.13
N LEU A 39 2.16 0.22 6.36
CA LEU A 39 0.90 0.94 6.59
C LEU A 39 0.16 0.45 7.83
N SER A 40 0.15 -0.86 8.07
CA SER A 40 -0.51 -1.46 9.25
C SER A 40 0.21 -1.15 10.58
N GLY A 41 1.37 -0.51 10.54
CA GLY A 41 2.19 -0.26 11.73
C GLY A 41 2.76 -1.54 12.33
N ASP A 42 2.69 -2.66 11.61
CA ASP A 42 3.23 -3.96 12.02
C ASP A 42 4.75 -3.97 11.79
N THR A 43 5.44 -3.15 12.57
CA THR A 43 6.90 -2.99 12.59
C THR A 43 7.63 -4.19 13.20
N ASP A 44 6.91 -5.23 13.63
CA ASP A 44 7.50 -6.48 14.15
C ASP A 44 8.26 -7.25 13.05
N HIS A 45 7.92 -7.00 11.79
CA HIS A 45 8.77 -7.34 10.66
C HIS A 45 9.68 -6.15 10.44
N GLY A 46 10.99 -6.29 10.70
CA GLY A 46 12.03 -5.25 10.59
C GLY A 46 12.23 -4.65 9.19
N ILE A 47 11.14 -4.24 8.53
CA ILE A 47 11.10 -3.51 7.29
C ILE A 47 11.47 -2.07 7.65
N GLU A 48 12.76 -1.78 7.60
CA GLU A 48 13.20 -0.40 7.53
C GLU A 48 12.58 0.21 6.28
N ILE A 49 11.80 1.28 6.45
CA ILE A 49 11.20 2.07 5.36
C ILE A 49 12.24 2.45 4.29
N GLY A 50 13.54 2.48 4.65
CA GLY A 50 14.67 2.69 3.75
C GLY A 50 14.91 1.61 2.68
N HIS A 51 14.25 0.45 2.74
CA HIS A 51 14.41 -0.64 1.75
C HIS A 51 13.31 -0.73 0.70
N LEU A 52 12.34 0.19 0.71
CA LEU A 52 11.32 0.24 -0.32
C LEU A 52 11.89 0.80 -1.62
N SER A 53 11.47 0.22 -2.74
CA SER A 53 11.70 0.82 -4.06
C SER A 53 11.09 2.24 -4.13
N PRO A 54 11.65 3.15 -4.93
CA PRO A 54 11.07 4.48 -5.14
C PRO A 54 9.57 4.41 -5.49
N GLU A 55 9.19 3.46 -6.35
CA GLU A 55 7.81 3.23 -6.76
C GLU A 55 6.90 2.80 -5.59
N ALA A 56 7.43 1.99 -4.66
CA ALA A 56 6.71 1.62 -3.45
C ALA A 56 6.60 2.77 -2.43
N GLN A 57 7.60 3.67 -2.39
CA GLN A 57 7.53 4.89 -1.57
C GLN A 57 6.46 5.85 -2.10
N ASP A 58 6.39 6.04 -3.42
CA ASP A 58 5.37 6.86 -4.08
C ASP A 58 3.96 6.31 -3.82
N LEU A 59 3.77 4.99 -3.96
CA LEU A 59 2.49 4.36 -3.64
C LEU A 59 2.12 4.54 -2.17
N MET A 60 3.08 4.38 -1.24
CA MET A 60 2.81 4.57 0.18
C MET A 60 2.41 6.02 0.49
N ALA A 61 3.07 7.00 -0.12
CA ALA A 61 2.72 8.41 0.05
C ALA A 61 1.29 8.70 -0.42
N LEU A 62 0.90 8.15 -1.57
CA LEU A 62 -0.46 8.24 -2.10
C LEU A 62 -1.48 7.59 -1.15
N LEU A 63 -1.21 6.38 -0.68
CA LEU A 63 -2.11 5.66 0.21
C LEU A 63 -2.29 6.33 1.58
N ARG A 64 -1.24 6.99 2.10
CA ARG A 64 -1.28 7.78 3.35
C ARG A 64 -2.02 9.10 3.20
N GLN A 65 -1.79 9.84 2.11
CA GLN A 65 -2.48 11.12 1.87
C GLN A 65 -4.00 10.97 1.81
N ASP A 66 -4.48 9.85 1.26
CA ASP A 66 -5.91 9.54 1.22
C ASP A 66 -6.50 9.21 2.61
N GLU A 67 -5.72 8.67 3.54
CA GLU A 67 -6.15 8.42 4.92
C GLU A 67 -6.28 9.74 5.70
N ASP A 68 -5.28 10.61 5.60
CA ASP A 68 -5.29 11.92 6.26
C ASP A 68 -6.43 12.83 5.75
N ALA A 69 -6.74 12.78 4.46
CA ALA A 69 -7.84 13.55 3.86
C ALA A 69 -9.24 13.07 4.29
N TRP A 70 -9.35 11.86 4.84
CA TRP A 70 -10.60 11.28 5.33
C TRP A 70 -10.82 11.51 6.83
N ASP A 71 -9.75 11.57 7.64
CA ASP A 71 -9.85 11.85 9.08
C ASP A 71 -10.21 13.32 9.36
N ASP A 72 -9.83 14.26 8.49
CA ASP A 72 -10.17 15.69 8.62
C ASP A 72 -11.65 16.02 8.29
N GLN A 73 -12.43 15.05 7.80
CA GLN A 73 -13.87 15.23 7.49
C GLN A 73 -14.82 14.63 8.54
N ARG A 74 -14.31 14.21 9.71
CA ARG A 74 -15.11 13.54 10.74
C ARG A 74 -15.48 14.41 11.93
#